data_AF-A0A520RBY0-F1
#
_entry.id   AF-A0A520RBY0-F1
#
_cell.length_a   1.000
_cell.length_b   1.000
_cell.length_c   1.000
_cell.angle_alpha   90.00
_cell.angle_beta   90.00
_cell.angle_gamma   90.00
#
_symmetry.space_group_name_H-M   'P 1'
#
loop_
_entity.id
_entity.type
_entity.pdbx_description
1 polymer ?
#
loop_
_entity_poly.entity_id
_entity_poly.type
_entity_poly.pdbx_seq_one_letter_code
_entity_poly.pdbx_strand_id
1 'polypeptide(L)'
;MRSKISMNLKLTFSRLSTVLAIVCSNSLLETSNAAAHAPAGYIVETLEIPEGVTLGVGGLAFAPDDALFVTSREGQVWRLKDDQWSLFADGLHEVLGIYIDPVTSEVWVMQRPELTKLIDEDGDGSADVFRTVNADWGLTDNYHEYAFGIVRDSGGNFYGTLNTSLSWKGWAGSSKWDVGRVHDGKMGRATKYRGWSFQITPDGRFVPWSSGMRSPAGIGMNRHEEIFYTDNQGDWNGSSTLQHVVKGRFHGHPSSLMDHPDFQGKDLNAIPVETYDELRTPPAVFFIHGDLANSPGEPVFNETGGQFGPFEDQVFVGDQSRSNLMRIYLEKVQGEYQGAIFNFIDPMQTGIVRNQFDKNGVLYVGQTGRGWRSVGSEIFGLQTVRWDRRTTPVEMHSIRLTTTGFEIRFTQPMDETLLRDVNQFSIQHWKYLYRPEYGSPKADKTKVTPANVKVSHDGMRVRFDVPLLTGRVYEFKALGMKSKSGGDLTNPIGWYTLNYLRLNDTR
;
A
#
# COMPACT_ATOMS: atom_id res chain seq x y z
N MET A 1 48.95 49.89 56.43
CA MET A 1 49.19 48.95 57.56
C MET A 1 48.69 47.55 57.16
N ARG A 2 48.86 46.51 57.99
CA ARG A 2 48.73 45.08 57.61
C ARG A 2 47.30 44.63 57.20
N SER A 3 47.20 43.87 56.09
CA SER A 3 46.46 42.58 55.94
C SER A 3 44.90 42.55 56.10
N LYS A 4 44.11 41.54 55.66
CA LYS A 4 44.35 40.21 55.02
C LYS A 4 43.04 39.65 54.39
N ILE A 5 43.10 38.50 53.69
CA ILE A 5 42.01 37.56 53.28
C ILE A 5 41.17 38.07 52.05
N SER A 6 41.18 37.51 50.83
CA SER A 6 41.04 36.12 50.26
C SER A 6 39.58 35.61 50.21
N MET A 7 39.11 34.83 49.21
CA MET A 7 39.81 33.90 48.31
C MET A 7 38.94 33.49 47.08
N ASN A 8 39.57 33.34 45.89
CA ASN A 8 39.24 32.46 44.71
C ASN A 8 37.78 32.36 44.15
N LEU A 9 37.51 31.91 42.91
CA LEU A 9 38.26 31.03 41.98
C LEU A 9 38.02 31.40 40.50
N LYS A 10 38.95 31.02 39.61
CA LYS A 10 38.80 31.10 38.14
C LYS A 10 38.51 29.73 37.53
N LEU A 11 37.74 29.68 36.44
CA LEU A 11 37.87 28.62 35.43
C LEU A 11 38.23 29.23 34.07
N THR A 12 39.03 28.51 33.29
CA THR A 12 39.51 28.90 31.95
C THR A 12 38.99 27.91 30.92
N PHE A 13 38.43 28.41 29.81
CA PHE A 13 38.11 27.60 28.64
C PHE A 13 39.26 27.59 27.64
N SER A 14 39.54 26.42 27.07
CA SER A 14 40.43 26.23 25.92
C SER A 14 40.18 24.86 25.31
N ARG A 15 39.97 24.80 23.99
CA ARG A 15 40.41 23.69 23.14
C ARG A 15 40.43 24.10 21.66
N LEU A 16 41.37 23.50 20.94
CA LEU A 16 41.66 23.73 19.52
C LEU A 16 40.57 23.14 18.61
N SER A 17 40.41 23.76 17.44
CA SER A 17 39.75 23.16 16.28
C SER A 17 40.82 22.54 15.36
N THR A 18 40.61 21.32 14.91
CA THR A 18 41.47 20.65 13.92
C THR A 18 40.67 20.39 12.65
N VAL A 19 41.12 20.94 11.52
CA VAL A 19 40.53 20.67 10.20
C VAL A 19 41.19 19.42 9.61
N LEU A 20 40.38 18.43 9.24
CA LEU A 20 40.83 17.22 8.54
C LEU A 20 40.23 17.22 7.13
N ALA A 21 41.08 17.41 6.11
CA ALA A 21 40.66 17.30 4.72
C ALA A 21 40.59 15.81 4.31
N ILE A 22 39.39 15.34 3.94
CA ILE A 22 39.20 13.98 3.41
C ILE A 22 39.28 14.07 1.88
N VAL A 23 40.23 13.35 1.29
CA VAL A 23 40.33 13.20 -0.17
C VAL A 23 39.32 12.13 -0.60
N CYS A 24 38.24 12.55 -1.28
CA CYS A 24 37.31 11.62 -1.90
C CYS A 24 37.94 11.04 -3.17
N SER A 25 38.40 9.79 -3.10
CA SER A 25 38.76 9.00 -4.27
C SER A 25 37.50 8.55 -5.01
N ASN A 26 37.28 9.03 -6.24
CA ASN A 26 36.18 8.61 -7.10
C ASN A 26 36.37 7.16 -7.56
N SER A 27 35.88 6.20 -6.78
CA SER A 27 35.54 4.87 -7.27
C SER A 27 34.23 4.97 -8.06
N LEU A 28 34.32 4.89 -9.39
CA LEU A 28 33.16 4.63 -10.24
C LEU A 28 32.58 3.26 -9.88
N LEU A 29 31.50 3.27 -9.11
CA LEU A 29 30.64 2.10 -8.94
C LEU A 29 29.85 1.93 -10.25
N GLU A 30 30.25 0.96 -11.05
CA GLU A 30 29.39 0.45 -12.12
C GLU A 30 28.11 -0.09 -11.48
N THR A 31 27.01 0.65 -11.63
CA THR A 31 25.68 0.19 -11.23
C THR A 31 25.23 -0.89 -12.19
N SER A 32 25.63 -2.13 -11.90
CA SER A 32 25.04 -3.29 -12.55
C SER A 32 23.54 -3.33 -12.21
N ASN A 33 22.71 -3.03 -13.21
CA ASN A 33 21.28 -3.33 -13.14
C ASN A 33 21.13 -4.84 -13.04
N ALA A 34 21.05 -5.34 -11.80
CA ALA A 34 20.67 -6.71 -11.53
C ALA A 34 19.30 -6.95 -12.14
N ALA A 35 19.18 -7.98 -12.98
CA ALA A 35 17.89 -8.34 -13.55
C ALA A 35 16.90 -8.63 -12.41
N ALA A 36 15.68 -8.09 -12.52
CA ALA A 36 14.66 -8.25 -11.50
C ALA A 36 14.39 -9.75 -11.24
N HIS A 37 14.37 -10.12 -9.96
CA HIS A 37 13.87 -11.41 -9.51
C HIS A 37 12.37 -11.46 -9.79
N ALA A 38 11.99 -12.18 -10.84
CA ALA A 38 10.63 -12.23 -11.36
C ALA A 38 10.18 -13.67 -11.63
N PRO A 39 8.88 -14.01 -11.52
CA PRO A 39 8.39 -15.36 -11.79
C PRO A 39 8.52 -15.70 -13.28
N ALA A 40 8.89 -16.94 -13.58
CA ALA A 40 9.10 -17.38 -14.96
C ALA A 40 7.86 -17.11 -15.83
N GLY A 41 8.08 -16.48 -16.99
CA GLY A 41 7.01 -16.04 -17.90
C GLY A 41 6.59 -14.58 -17.75
N TYR A 42 7.01 -13.87 -16.70
CA TYR A 42 6.78 -12.43 -16.57
C TYR A 42 7.96 -11.64 -17.11
N ILE A 43 7.64 -10.56 -17.83
CA ILE A 43 8.58 -9.63 -18.44
C ILE A 43 8.26 -8.24 -17.88
N VAL A 44 9.30 -7.48 -17.53
CA VAL A 44 9.18 -6.08 -17.08
C VAL A 44 9.81 -5.20 -18.16
N GLU A 45 9.07 -4.21 -18.64
CA GLU A 45 9.47 -3.34 -19.76
C GLU A 45 9.29 -1.88 -19.32
N THR A 46 10.36 -1.07 -19.36
CA THR A 46 10.28 0.36 -19.01
C THR A 46 9.73 1.15 -20.20
N LEU A 47 8.83 2.10 -19.93
CA LEU A 47 8.31 3.02 -20.94
C LEU A 47 9.15 4.30 -20.95
N GLU A 48 9.57 4.72 -22.13
CA GLU A 48 10.30 5.97 -22.32
C GLU A 48 9.40 7.18 -22.01
N ILE A 49 9.91 8.09 -21.19
CA ILE A 49 9.24 9.32 -20.75
C ILE A 49 9.92 10.49 -21.46
N PRO A 50 9.17 11.50 -21.98
CA PRO A 50 9.79 12.56 -22.78
C PRO A 50 10.82 13.39 -22.00
N GLU A 51 11.88 13.83 -22.69
CA GLU A 51 12.94 14.62 -22.09
C GLU A 51 12.39 15.89 -21.40
N GLY A 52 12.82 16.14 -20.16
CA GLY A 52 12.36 17.25 -19.33
C GLY A 52 11.07 17.00 -18.55
N VAL A 53 10.29 15.95 -18.84
CA VAL A 53 9.07 15.62 -18.08
C VAL A 53 9.44 14.96 -16.75
N THR A 54 8.97 15.53 -15.64
CA THR A 54 9.03 14.90 -14.31
C THR A 54 7.72 14.18 -14.06
N LEU A 55 7.69 12.86 -14.32
CA LEU A 55 6.48 12.06 -14.27
C LEU A 55 6.31 11.37 -12.90
N GLY A 56 6.14 12.14 -11.83
CA GLY A 56 5.90 11.60 -10.49
C GLY A 56 4.51 10.97 -10.37
N VAL A 57 4.32 9.74 -10.88
CA VAL A 57 2.98 9.17 -11.15
C VAL A 57 2.08 9.15 -9.92
N GLY A 58 0.97 9.87 -10.02
CA GLY A 58 -0.10 9.95 -9.02
C GLY A 58 -1.41 9.26 -9.41
N GLY A 59 -1.53 8.77 -10.66
CA GLY A 59 -2.72 8.07 -11.14
C GLY A 59 -2.51 7.48 -12.53
N LEU A 60 -3.23 6.40 -12.85
CA LEU A 60 -3.22 5.71 -14.14
C LEU A 60 -4.65 5.30 -14.51
N ALA A 61 -5.12 5.62 -15.72
CA ALA A 61 -6.39 5.13 -16.25
C ALA A 61 -6.35 5.00 -17.77
N PHE A 62 -7.06 4.02 -18.33
CA PHE A 62 -7.23 3.87 -19.77
C PHE A 62 -8.54 4.50 -20.24
N ALA A 63 -8.49 5.25 -21.33
CA ALA A 63 -9.68 5.69 -22.05
C ALA A 63 -10.20 4.58 -22.99
N PRO A 64 -11.48 4.65 -23.44
CA PRO A 64 -12.06 3.68 -24.37
C PRO A 64 -11.36 3.56 -25.73
N ASP A 65 -10.50 4.53 -26.09
CA ASP A 65 -9.70 4.54 -27.32
C ASP A 65 -8.30 3.91 -27.16
N ASP A 66 -8.06 3.21 -26.04
CA ASP A 66 -6.78 2.62 -25.59
C ASP A 66 -5.69 3.61 -25.17
N ALA A 67 -5.96 4.92 -25.12
CA ALA A 67 -4.99 5.88 -24.58
C ALA A 67 -4.81 5.69 -23.06
N LEU A 68 -3.56 5.64 -22.60
CA LEU A 68 -3.22 5.69 -21.18
C LEU A 68 -3.12 7.15 -20.73
N PHE A 69 -3.92 7.53 -19.74
CA PHE A 69 -3.78 8.79 -19.03
C PHE A 69 -2.98 8.57 -17.75
N VAL A 70 -1.98 9.43 -17.52
CA VAL A 70 -1.03 9.38 -16.41
C VAL A 70 -1.05 10.73 -15.69
N THR A 71 -1.43 10.76 -14.42
CA THR A 71 -1.37 12.00 -13.62
C THR A 71 -0.04 12.12 -12.89
N SER A 72 0.41 13.34 -12.65
CA SER A 72 1.65 13.62 -11.91
C SER A 72 1.39 14.39 -10.61
N ARG A 73 2.24 14.18 -9.60
CA ARG A 73 2.28 15.00 -8.39
C ARG A 73 2.65 16.46 -8.67
N GLU A 74 3.30 16.69 -9.81
CA GLU A 74 3.69 17.98 -10.35
C GLU A 74 2.49 18.82 -10.85
N GLY A 75 1.30 18.23 -10.99
CA GLY A 75 0.07 18.94 -11.32
C GLY A 75 -0.46 18.74 -12.75
N GLN A 76 0.03 17.71 -13.45
CA GLN A 76 -0.28 17.47 -14.86
C GLN A 76 -1.08 16.19 -15.07
N VAL A 77 -1.79 16.12 -16.19
CA VAL A 77 -2.32 14.89 -16.78
C VAL A 77 -1.72 14.74 -18.16
N TRP A 78 -0.97 13.67 -18.36
CA TRP A 78 -0.37 13.28 -19.63
C TRP A 78 -1.20 12.18 -20.28
N ARG A 79 -1.34 12.21 -21.60
CA ARG A 79 -1.99 11.18 -22.41
C ARG A 79 -0.95 10.54 -23.33
N LEU A 80 -0.79 9.22 -23.20
CA LEU A 80 0.07 8.37 -24.01
C LEU A 80 -0.79 7.50 -24.94
N LYS A 81 -0.53 7.55 -26.24
CA LYS A 81 -1.15 6.66 -27.24
C LYS A 81 -0.21 6.45 -28.42
N ASP A 82 -0.09 5.21 -28.90
CA ASP A 82 0.75 4.85 -30.07
C ASP A 82 2.20 5.40 -29.94
N ASP A 83 2.76 5.23 -28.73
CA ASP A 83 4.04 5.76 -28.25
C ASP A 83 4.20 7.31 -28.31
N GLN A 84 3.13 8.04 -28.62
CA GLN A 84 3.09 9.50 -28.60
C GLN A 84 2.58 10.02 -27.25
N TRP A 85 3.36 10.88 -26.62
CA TRP A 85 2.98 11.61 -25.41
C TRP A 85 2.39 12.99 -25.75
N SER A 86 1.32 13.35 -25.05
CA SER A 86 0.60 14.63 -25.16
C SER A 86 0.21 15.13 -23.77
N LEU A 87 0.18 16.44 -23.56
CA LEU A 87 -0.24 17.05 -22.30
C LEU A 87 -1.74 17.35 -22.37
N PHE A 88 -2.56 16.64 -21.60
CA PHE A 88 -4.01 16.81 -21.57
C PHE A 88 -4.44 17.92 -20.59
N ALA A 89 -3.74 18.07 -19.46
CA ALA A 89 -4.03 19.12 -18.48
C ALA A 89 -2.80 19.50 -17.64
N ASP A 90 -2.79 20.73 -17.12
CA ASP A 90 -1.76 21.28 -16.21
C ASP A 90 -2.42 22.20 -15.16
N GLY A 91 -1.66 22.70 -14.19
CA GLY A 91 -2.10 23.65 -13.17
C GLY A 91 -2.81 23.03 -11.96
N LEU A 92 -2.81 21.70 -11.84
CA LEU A 92 -3.54 20.97 -10.81
C LEU A 92 -2.75 20.82 -9.50
N HIS A 93 -3.45 20.71 -8.38
CA HIS A 93 -2.84 20.60 -7.05
C HIS A 93 -2.65 19.13 -6.63
N GLU A 94 -1.47 18.59 -6.97
CA GLU A 94 -0.97 17.27 -6.56
C GLU A 94 -1.98 16.13 -6.88
N VAL A 95 -2.01 15.72 -8.15
CA VAL A 95 -3.06 14.83 -8.68
C VAL A 95 -2.77 13.37 -8.33
N LEU A 96 -3.41 12.89 -7.28
CA LEU A 96 -3.19 11.57 -6.67
C LEU A 96 -4.31 10.57 -6.98
N GLY A 97 -4.99 10.77 -8.11
CA GLY A 97 -5.97 9.84 -8.66
C GLY A 97 -6.58 10.31 -9.98
N ILE A 98 -7.04 9.35 -10.78
CA ILE A 98 -7.78 9.56 -12.03
C ILE A 98 -8.80 8.43 -12.23
N TYR A 99 -9.92 8.77 -12.84
CA TYR A 99 -10.91 7.81 -13.36
C TYR A 99 -11.40 8.31 -14.72
N ILE A 100 -11.58 7.38 -15.66
CA ILE A 100 -12.17 7.65 -16.97
C ILE A 100 -13.38 6.72 -17.13
N ASP A 101 -14.52 7.26 -17.52
CA ASP A 101 -15.73 6.45 -17.76
C ASP A 101 -15.54 5.59 -19.02
N PRO A 102 -15.71 4.25 -18.93
CA PRO A 102 -15.44 3.34 -20.05
C PRO A 102 -16.49 3.40 -21.17
N VAL A 103 -17.54 4.22 -21.04
CA VAL A 103 -18.63 4.40 -22.02
C VAL A 103 -18.66 5.83 -22.55
N THR A 104 -18.48 6.84 -21.70
CA THR A 104 -18.58 8.26 -22.09
C THR A 104 -17.23 8.94 -22.33
N SER A 105 -16.11 8.28 -22.02
CA SER A 105 -14.74 8.85 -22.04
C SER A 105 -14.54 10.05 -21.11
N GLU A 106 -15.49 10.35 -20.22
CA GLU A 106 -15.40 11.49 -19.31
C GLU A 106 -14.28 11.29 -18.29
N VAL A 107 -13.47 12.33 -18.05
CA VAL A 107 -12.27 12.27 -17.21
C VAL A 107 -12.50 12.99 -15.88
N TRP A 108 -12.18 12.32 -14.78
CA TRP A 108 -12.14 12.92 -13.43
C TRP A 108 -10.78 12.71 -12.78
N VAL A 109 -10.35 13.67 -11.99
CA VAL A 109 -9.11 13.62 -11.22
C VAL A 109 -9.34 13.90 -9.74
N MET A 110 -8.63 13.17 -8.89
CA MET A 110 -8.58 13.43 -7.45
C MET A 110 -7.40 14.36 -7.16
N GLN A 111 -7.72 15.62 -6.87
CA GLN A 111 -6.76 16.61 -6.42
C GLN A 111 -6.78 16.73 -4.90
N ARG A 112 -5.73 17.34 -4.35
CA ARG A 112 -5.59 17.61 -2.92
C ARG A 112 -6.78 18.40 -2.30
N PRO A 113 -7.36 19.44 -2.96
CA PRO A 113 -8.54 20.15 -2.46
C PRO A 113 -9.90 19.61 -2.94
N GLU A 114 -9.98 18.90 -4.07
CA GLU A 114 -11.28 18.59 -4.71
C GLU A 114 -11.26 17.37 -5.64
N LEU A 115 -12.45 16.85 -5.93
CA LEU A 115 -12.71 16.03 -7.12
C LEU A 115 -13.06 16.98 -8.28
N THR A 116 -12.31 16.90 -9.38
CA THR A 116 -12.52 17.73 -10.57
C THR A 116 -12.89 16.87 -11.76
N LYS A 117 -13.84 17.32 -12.56
CA LYS A 117 -14.05 16.80 -13.92
C LYS A 117 -13.25 17.66 -14.90
N LEU A 118 -12.45 17.00 -15.73
CA LEU A 118 -11.71 17.64 -16.83
C LEU A 118 -12.53 17.50 -18.10
N ILE A 119 -12.64 18.59 -18.85
CA ILE A 119 -13.51 18.67 -20.04
C ILE A 119 -12.72 19.37 -21.16
N ASP A 120 -12.50 18.61 -22.22
CA ASP A 120 -12.15 19.06 -23.56
C ASP A 120 -13.47 19.51 -24.24
N GLU A 121 -13.62 20.81 -24.55
CA GLU A 121 -14.87 21.38 -25.09
C GLU A 121 -14.86 21.55 -26.62
N ASP A 122 -13.70 21.55 -27.29
CA ASP A 122 -13.59 21.68 -28.76
C ASP A 122 -13.06 20.45 -29.51
N GLY A 123 -12.43 19.51 -28.80
CA GLY A 123 -11.92 18.24 -29.31
C GLY A 123 -10.44 18.22 -29.70
N ASP A 124 -9.62 19.20 -29.31
CA ASP A 124 -8.19 19.24 -29.67
C ASP A 124 -7.32 18.20 -28.93
N GLY A 125 -7.81 17.61 -27.84
CA GLY A 125 -7.06 16.68 -26.98
C GLY A 125 -6.50 17.31 -25.70
N SER A 126 -6.98 18.50 -25.32
CA SER A 126 -6.63 19.23 -24.08
C SER A 126 -7.88 19.54 -23.26
N ALA A 127 -7.74 19.73 -21.95
CA ALA A 127 -8.86 20.12 -21.09
C ALA A 127 -8.98 21.66 -20.98
N ASP A 128 -10.02 22.23 -21.58
CA ASP A 128 -10.42 23.63 -21.43
C ASP A 128 -10.98 23.94 -20.03
N VAL A 129 -11.88 23.06 -19.55
CA VAL A 129 -12.75 23.37 -18.41
C VAL A 129 -12.49 22.40 -17.25
N PHE A 130 -12.00 22.98 -16.17
CA PHE A 130 -11.73 22.35 -14.89
C PHE A 130 -12.94 22.56 -13.95
N ARG A 131 -13.82 21.57 -13.85
CA ARG A 131 -15.10 21.67 -13.14
C ARG A 131 -15.05 20.94 -11.80
N THR A 132 -14.97 21.69 -10.71
CA THR A 132 -15.16 21.17 -9.34
C THR A 132 -16.46 20.37 -9.26
N VAL A 133 -16.37 19.11 -8.84
CA VAL A 133 -17.52 18.24 -8.51
C VAL A 133 -17.81 18.30 -7.02
N ASN A 134 -16.78 18.23 -6.18
CA ASN A 134 -16.89 18.41 -4.74
C ASN A 134 -15.57 18.87 -4.09
N ALA A 135 -15.66 19.74 -3.08
CA ALA A 135 -14.53 20.26 -2.30
C ALA A 135 -14.87 20.40 -0.79
N ASP A 136 -15.79 19.58 -0.26
CA ASP A 136 -16.35 19.76 1.09
C ASP A 136 -15.43 19.31 2.24
N TRP A 137 -14.33 18.60 1.93
CA TRP A 137 -13.35 18.19 2.93
C TRP A 137 -12.39 19.32 3.29
N GLY A 138 -11.85 19.26 4.50
CA GLY A 138 -10.91 20.27 4.95
C GLY A 138 -9.55 20.14 4.27
N LEU A 139 -8.94 21.26 3.89
CA LEU A 139 -7.53 21.32 3.47
C LEU A 139 -6.77 22.46 4.19
N THR A 140 -5.50 22.22 4.48
CA THR A 140 -4.53 23.23 4.94
C THR A 140 -3.20 23.11 4.16
N ASP A 141 -2.26 23.98 4.52
CA ASP A 141 -0.86 23.96 4.11
C ASP A 141 -0.03 22.84 4.79
N ASN A 142 -0.64 21.99 5.64
CA ASN A 142 0.04 20.84 6.20
C ASN A 142 0.44 19.85 5.08
N TYR A 143 1.74 19.59 4.93
CA TYR A 143 2.32 18.74 3.87
C TYR A 143 1.62 17.38 3.69
N HIS A 144 1.13 16.75 4.76
CA HIS A 144 0.64 15.38 4.72
C HIS A 144 -0.82 15.23 4.24
N GLU A 145 -1.57 16.32 4.06
CA GLU A 145 -3.02 16.30 3.79
C GLU A 145 -3.41 15.94 2.35
N TYR A 146 -2.88 14.82 1.85
CA TYR A 146 -3.27 14.21 0.57
C TYR A 146 -4.73 13.74 0.56
N ALA A 147 -5.33 13.76 -0.63
CA ALA A 147 -6.52 13.00 -0.96
C ALA A 147 -6.12 11.95 -2.01
N PHE A 148 -6.54 10.70 -1.86
CA PHE A 148 -6.21 9.62 -2.78
C PHE A 148 -7.49 9.05 -3.41
N GLY A 149 -7.40 8.66 -4.69
CA GLY A 149 -8.55 8.22 -5.45
C GLY A 149 -8.20 7.65 -6.83
N ILE A 150 -9.18 7.33 -7.67
CA ILE A 150 -10.62 7.37 -7.34
C ILE A 150 -11.32 6.17 -7.98
N VAL A 151 -12.09 5.44 -7.17
CA VAL A 151 -12.91 4.32 -7.65
C VAL A 151 -14.36 4.76 -7.74
N ARG A 152 -15.14 4.12 -8.62
CA ARG A 152 -16.53 4.50 -8.88
C ARG A 152 -17.39 3.25 -9.04
N ASP A 153 -18.54 3.24 -8.37
CA ASP A 153 -19.52 2.14 -8.50
C ASP A 153 -20.45 2.31 -9.72
N SER A 154 -21.20 1.26 -10.04
CA SER A 154 -22.23 1.24 -11.10
C SER A 154 -23.43 2.14 -10.79
N GLY A 155 -23.62 2.56 -9.54
CA GLY A 155 -24.53 3.64 -9.15
C GLY A 155 -23.98 5.03 -9.51
N GLY A 156 -22.75 5.13 -10.01
CA GLY A 156 -22.07 6.35 -10.41
C GLY A 156 -21.43 7.12 -9.25
N ASN A 157 -21.45 6.59 -8.01
CA ASN A 157 -20.83 7.23 -6.85
C ASN A 157 -19.31 7.04 -6.90
N PHE A 158 -18.56 8.09 -6.59
CA PHE A 158 -17.11 8.05 -6.45
C PHE A 158 -16.68 7.83 -5.00
N TYR A 159 -15.54 7.18 -4.78
CA TYR A 159 -14.96 6.97 -3.45
C TYR A 159 -13.46 7.26 -3.43
N GLY A 160 -13.00 7.83 -2.32
CA GLY A 160 -11.59 8.15 -2.07
C GLY A 160 -11.27 8.19 -0.58
N THR A 161 -10.02 8.48 -0.26
CA THR A 161 -9.48 8.52 1.11
C THR A 161 -8.74 9.82 1.40
N LEU A 162 -8.74 10.24 2.67
CA LEU A 162 -8.13 11.47 3.14
C LEU A 162 -7.07 11.15 4.19
N ASN A 163 -5.82 11.51 3.91
CA ASN A 163 -4.70 11.33 4.84
C ASN A 163 -4.91 12.11 6.14
N THR A 164 -4.32 11.63 7.23
CA THR A 164 -4.19 12.38 8.49
C THR A 164 -3.20 13.54 8.35
N SER A 165 -3.37 14.58 9.17
CA SER A 165 -2.49 15.75 9.19
C SER A 165 -1.21 15.43 9.96
N LEU A 166 -0.03 15.81 9.45
CA LEU A 166 1.22 15.63 10.18
C LEU A 166 1.33 16.64 11.33
N SER A 167 1.28 16.16 12.56
CA SER A 167 1.24 16.99 13.77
C SER A 167 2.51 16.91 14.62
N TRP A 168 3.50 16.13 14.20
CA TRP A 168 4.65 15.76 15.02
C TRP A 168 5.73 16.85 15.13
N LYS A 169 5.94 17.31 16.37
CA LYS A 169 6.94 18.33 16.79
C LYS A 169 8.38 18.03 16.38
N GLY A 170 8.73 16.76 16.12
CA GLY A 170 10.08 16.37 15.70
C GLY A 170 10.39 16.56 14.21
N TRP A 171 9.43 16.95 13.37
CA TRP A 171 9.66 17.14 11.93
C TRP A 171 8.95 18.36 11.33
N ALA A 172 7.63 18.46 11.48
CA ALA A 172 6.82 19.55 10.92
C ALA A 172 5.71 19.98 11.89
N GLY A 173 6.02 20.03 13.19
CA GLY A 173 5.02 20.43 14.19
C GLY A 173 4.78 21.93 14.21
N SER A 174 3.52 22.32 14.14
CA SER A 174 3.04 23.68 14.32
C SER A 174 1.77 23.65 15.17
N SER A 175 1.52 24.67 15.99
CA SER A 175 0.23 24.82 16.70
C SER A 175 -0.96 24.95 15.75
N LYS A 176 -0.72 25.28 14.47
CA LYS A 176 -1.71 25.24 13.38
C LYS A 176 -2.19 23.82 13.04
N TRP A 177 -1.36 22.80 13.31
CA TRP A 177 -1.59 21.41 12.89
C TRP A 177 -1.57 20.39 14.05
N ASP A 178 -1.14 20.78 15.25
CA ASP A 178 -1.22 20.00 16.50
C ASP A 178 -2.67 20.00 17.05
N VAL A 179 -3.59 19.44 16.25
CA VAL A 179 -5.04 19.40 16.51
C VAL A 179 -5.54 17.98 16.28
N GLY A 180 -6.40 17.48 17.16
CA GLY A 180 -6.90 16.09 17.09
C GLY A 180 -5.84 15.01 17.29
N ARG A 181 -4.66 15.36 17.79
CA ARG A 181 -3.58 14.43 18.11
C ARG A 181 -3.95 13.67 19.39
N VAL A 182 -3.89 12.33 19.35
CA VAL A 182 -4.40 11.46 20.43
C VAL A 182 -3.26 10.62 21.03
N HIS A 183 -3.16 10.60 22.36
CA HIS A 183 -2.16 9.88 23.17
C HIS A 183 -0.71 10.10 22.70
N ASP A 184 -0.37 11.37 22.44
CA ASP A 184 0.93 11.83 21.91
C ASP A 184 1.36 11.22 20.56
N GLY A 185 0.41 10.71 19.76
CA GLY A 185 0.63 10.24 18.38
C GLY A 185 1.32 11.28 17.47
N LYS A 186 1.77 10.84 16.29
CA LYS A 186 2.50 11.71 15.34
C LYS A 186 1.58 12.41 14.35
N MET A 187 0.49 11.75 13.98
CA MET A 187 -0.54 12.29 13.10
C MET A 187 -1.75 12.78 13.90
N GLY A 188 -2.52 13.67 13.29
CA GLY A 188 -3.69 14.30 13.87
C GLY A 188 -4.73 14.62 12.79
N ARG A 189 -5.63 15.54 13.13
CA ARG A 189 -6.71 16.03 12.27
C ARG A 189 -6.72 17.56 12.45
N ALA A 190 -5.96 18.26 11.61
CA ALA A 190 -5.92 19.73 11.59
C ALA A 190 -7.21 20.34 11.01
N THR A 191 -7.86 19.62 10.09
CA THR A 191 -9.04 20.09 9.35
C THR A 191 -10.00 18.93 9.00
N LYS A 192 -11.22 19.23 8.57
CA LYS A 192 -12.35 18.28 8.47
C LYS A 192 -12.03 17.02 7.67
N TYR A 193 -12.46 15.87 8.20
CA TYR A 193 -12.44 14.54 7.61
C TYR A 193 -11.04 13.97 7.29
N ARG A 194 -9.98 14.51 7.88
CA ARG A 194 -8.64 13.91 7.79
C ARG A 194 -8.60 12.58 8.57
N GLY A 195 -8.16 11.51 7.92
CA GLY A 195 -8.26 10.12 8.41
C GLY A 195 -9.59 9.40 8.10
N TRP A 196 -10.33 9.83 7.06
CA TRP A 196 -11.58 9.20 6.62
C TRP A 196 -11.51 8.69 5.16
N SER A 197 -12.37 7.73 4.82
CA SER A 197 -12.88 7.58 3.45
C SER A 197 -14.19 8.36 3.26
N PHE A 198 -14.48 8.70 2.02
CA PHE A 198 -15.69 9.40 1.62
C PHE A 198 -16.33 8.75 0.40
N GLN A 199 -17.61 9.04 0.22
CA GLN A 199 -18.36 8.87 -1.02
C GLN A 199 -18.72 10.27 -1.55
N ILE A 200 -18.67 10.46 -2.86
CA ILE A 200 -19.28 11.60 -3.57
C ILE A 200 -20.36 11.00 -4.47
N THR A 201 -21.61 11.39 -4.26
CA THR A 201 -22.76 10.87 -5.02
C THR A 201 -22.83 11.49 -6.44
N PRO A 202 -23.59 10.91 -7.39
CA PRO A 202 -23.71 11.46 -8.76
C PRO A 202 -24.16 12.92 -8.84
N ASP A 203 -24.89 13.41 -7.83
CA ASP A 203 -25.30 14.81 -7.65
C ASP A 203 -24.26 15.68 -6.91
N GLY A 204 -23.01 15.21 -6.78
CA GLY A 204 -21.87 15.98 -6.29
C GLY A 204 -21.78 16.15 -4.77
N ARG A 205 -22.63 15.50 -3.97
CA ARG A 205 -22.64 15.68 -2.51
C ARG A 205 -21.61 14.78 -1.81
N PHE A 206 -20.84 15.37 -0.90
CA PHE A 206 -19.93 14.64 0.00
C PHE A 206 -20.69 13.86 1.08
N VAL A 207 -20.26 12.62 1.32
CA VAL A 207 -20.77 11.74 2.37
C VAL A 207 -19.58 11.08 3.09
N PRO A 208 -19.32 11.37 4.38
CA PRO A 208 -18.33 10.64 5.17
C PRO A 208 -18.69 9.16 5.21
N TRP A 209 -17.73 8.28 4.90
CA TRP A 209 -18.02 6.86 4.66
C TRP A 209 -17.47 5.95 5.76
N SER A 210 -16.16 5.92 5.97
CA SER A 210 -15.52 5.23 7.11
C SER A 210 -14.40 6.09 7.72
N SER A 211 -14.02 5.81 8.95
CA SER A 211 -13.06 6.59 9.74
C SER A 211 -11.86 5.73 10.18
N GLY A 212 -10.84 6.33 10.78
CA GLY A 212 -9.71 5.62 11.37
C GLY A 212 -8.57 5.29 10.41
N MET A 213 -8.52 5.92 9.23
CA MET A 213 -7.38 5.78 8.32
C MET A 213 -6.21 6.62 8.83
N ARG A 214 -4.97 6.14 8.68
CA ARG A 214 -3.78 6.94 8.96
C ARG A 214 -3.25 7.59 7.68
N SER A 215 -2.60 6.80 6.82
CA SER A 215 -1.95 7.23 5.58
C SER A 215 -2.40 6.32 4.44
N PRO A 216 -3.60 6.56 3.89
CA PRO A 216 -4.31 5.65 3.01
C PRO A 216 -3.88 5.79 1.54
N ALA A 217 -2.61 5.51 1.24
CA ALA A 217 -1.92 5.91 -0.01
C ALA A 217 -2.42 5.30 -1.33
N GLY A 218 -3.46 4.46 -1.29
CA GLY A 218 -4.09 3.89 -2.47
C GLY A 218 -5.45 3.28 -2.16
N ILE A 219 -6.33 3.25 -3.17
CA ILE A 219 -7.69 2.73 -3.08
C ILE A 219 -8.01 1.91 -4.33
N GLY A 220 -8.69 0.77 -4.16
CA GLY A 220 -9.10 -0.13 -5.24
C GLY A 220 -10.49 -0.70 -4.99
N MET A 221 -11.13 -1.20 -6.04
CA MET A 221 -12.46 -1.81 -6.02
C MET A 221 -12.42 -3.08 -6.88
N ASN A 222 -13.14 -4.12 -6.47
CA ASN A 222 -13.27 -5.38 -7.22
C ASN A 222 -14.58 -5.43 -8.06
N ARG A 223 -14.74 -6.47 -8.88
CA ARG A 223 -15.98 -6.81 -9.63
C ARG A 223 -17.24 -7.05 -8.79
N HIS A 224 -17.19 -6.87 -7.47
CA HIS A 224 -18.32 -6.96 -6.56
C HIS A 224 -18.60 -5.61 -5.85
N GLU A 225 -17.97 -4.53 -6.33
CA GLU A 225 -18.06 -3.17 -5.79
C GLU A 225 -17.53 -3.04 -4.34
N GLU A 226 -16.77 -4.03 -3.89
CA GLU A 226 -16.15 -4.04 -2.56
C GLU A 226 -14.84 -3.25 -2.60
N ILE A 227 -14.76 -2.23 -1.75
CA ILE A 227 -13.70 -1.22 -1.78
C ILE A 227 -12.62 -1.59 -0.77
N PHE A 228 -11.36 -1.47 -1.17
CA PHE A 228 -10.20 -1.74 -0.33
C PHE A 228 -9.23 -0.57 -0.39
N TYR A 229 -8.51 -0.35 0.70
CA TYR A 229 -7.47 0.68 0.76
C TYR A 229 -6.20 0.15 1.43
N THR A 230 -5.06 0.72 1.06
CA THR A 230 -3.76 0.43 1.66
C THR A 230 -3.35 1.52 2.64
N ASP A 231 -3.00 1.15 3.88
CA ASP A 231 -2.56 2.09 4.92
C ASP A 231 -1.08 1.91 5.24
N ASN A 232 -0.33 3.00 5.41
CA ASN A 232 1.09 2.95 5.74
C ASN A 232 1.34 2.94 7.26
N GLN A 233 2.30 2.10 7.68
CA GLN A 233 2.75 1.92 9.07
C GLN A 233 3.00 3.26 9.79
N GLY A 234 2.54 3.35 11.04
CA GLY A 234 2.83 4.48 11.92
C GLY A 234 2.23 4.34 13.31
N ASP A 235 1.99 5.48 13.94
CA ASP A 235 1.15 5.65 15.12
C ASP A 235 -0.25 5.09 14.86
N TRP A 236 -0.80 4.31 15.79
CA TRP A 236 -2.09 3.59 15.67
C TRP A 236 -2.19 2.54 14.55
N ASN A 237 -1.26 2.50 13.59
CA ASN A 237 -1.18 1.49 12.53
C ASN A 237 0.13 0.69 12.62
N GLY A 238 0.14 -0.38 13.42
CA GLY A 238 1.36 -1.08 13.87
C GLY A 238 2.24 -1.70 12.77
N SER A 239 1.69 -1.92 11.58
CA SER A 239 2.40 -2.20 10.32
C SER A 239 1.51 -1.75 9.16
N SER A 240 2.02 -1.71 7.94
CA SER A 240 1.19 -1.33 6.78
C SER A 240 0.12 -2.41 6.53
N THR A 241 -1.02 -2.05 5.92
CA THR A 241 -2.19 -2.95 5.81
C THR A 241 -2.95 -2.81 4.49
N LEU A 242 -3.69 -3.84 4.11
CA LEU A 242 -4.86 -3.74 3.22
C LEU A 242 -6.12 -3.93 4.10
N GLN A 243 -7.09 -3.02 3.98
CA GLN A 243 -8.35 -3.08 4.71
C GLN A 243 -9.58 -2.99 3.78
N HIS A 244 -10.67 -3.64 4.19
CA HIS A 244 -11.96 -3.59 3.49
C HIS A 244 -12.81 -2.41 4.01
N VAL A 245 -13.12 -1.46 3.12
CA VAL A 245 -13.83 -0.21 3.40
C VAL A 245 -15.33 -0.46 3.39
N VAL A 246 -15.97 -0.37 4.55
CA VAL A 246 -17.44 -0.45 4.69
C VAL A 246 -17.93 0.74 5.49
N LYS A 247 -19.12 1.25 5.13
CA LYS A 247 -19.71 2.43 5.77
C LYS A 247 -19.82 2.26 7.28
N GLY A 248 -19.40 3.28 8.03
CA GLY A 248 -19.40 3.30 9.49
C GLY A 248 -18.26 2.55 10.17
N ARG A 249 -17.33 1.89 9.44
CA ARG A 249 -16.16 1.25 10.08
C ARG A 249 -15.20 2.28 10.67
N PHE A 250 -14.51 1.87 11.73
CA PHE A 250 -13.31 2.50 12.27
C PHE A 250 -12.09 1.62 11.95
N HIS A 251 -11.07 2.18 11.33
CA HIS A 251 -9.90 1.47 10.80
C HIS A 251 -8.64 1.55 11.69
N GLY A 252 -8.68 2.34 12.77
CA GLY A 252 -7.66 2.34 13.84
C GLY A 252 -7.12 3.70 14.27
N HIS A 253 -7.06 4.75 13.45
CA HIS A 253 -6.46 6.04 13.86
C HIS A 253 -7.48 6.99 14.50
N PRO A 254 -7.49 7.19 15.84
CA PRO A 254 -8.60 7.84 16.53
C PRO A 254 -8.75 9.34 16.22
N SER A 255 -7.74 10.01 15.66
CA SER A 255 -7.81 11.44 15.31
C SER A 255 -8.98 11.79 14.38
N SER A 256 -9.37 10.86 13.51
CA SER A 256 -10.52 11.00 12.62
C SER A 256 -11.85 11.12 13.38
N LEU A 257 -11.94 10.54 14.58
CA LEU A 257 -13.18 10.48 15.36
C LEU A 257 -13.65 11.85 15.85
N MET A 258 -12.82 12.90 15.80
CA MET A 258 -13.30 14.27 16.07
C MET A 258 -14.41 14.74 15.12
N ASP A 259 -14.50 14.17 13.91
CA ASP A 259 -15.59 14.43 12.97
C ASP A 259 -16.77 13.43 13.12
N HIS A 260 -16.63 12.38 13.95
CA HIS A 260 -17.67 11.36 14.13
C HIS A 260 -18.76 11.86 15.09
N PRO A 261 -20.07 11.76 14.75
CA PRO A 261 -21.16 12.27 15.58
C PRO A 261 -21.10 11.83 17.05
N ASP A 262 -20.90 10.52 17.28
CA ASP A 262 -20.85 9.94 18.63
C ASP A 262 -19.65 10.39 19.49
N PHE A 263 -18.70 11.13 18.93
CA PHE A 263 -17.50 11.63 19.61
C PHE A 263 -17.45 13.17 19.69
N GLN A 264 -18.45 13.87 19.16
CA GLN A 264 -18.52 15.33 19.25
C GLN A 264 -18.45 15.82 20.70
N GLY A 265 -17.52 16.73 20.98
CA GLY A 265 -17.30 17.29 22.32
C GLY A 265 -16.59 16.37 23.33
N LYS A 266 -16.19 15.15 22.96
CA LYS A 266 -15.37 14.27 23.81
C LYS A 266 -13.89 14.61 23.68
N ASP A 267 -13.14 14.54 24.79
CA ASP A 267 -11.67 14.49 24.72
C ASP A 267 -11.23 13.07 24.36
N LEU A 268 -10.63 12.93 23.18
CA LEU A 268 -10.12 11.65 22.69
C LEU A 268 -8.90 11.14 23.51
N ASN A 269 -8.21 12.01 24.23
CA ASN A 269 -7.10 11.63 25.13
C ASN A 269 -7.59 11.09 26.48
N ALA A 270 -8.86 11.29 26.83
CA ALA A 270 -9.47 10.70 28.02
C ALA A 270 -10.01 9.27 27.78
N ILE A 271 -10.03 8.80 26.53
CA ILE A 271 -10.52 7.47 26.13
C ILE A 271 -9.35 6.47 26.12
N PRO A 272 -9.45 5.31 26.80
CA PRO A 272 -8.38 4.29 26.82
C PRO A 272 -8.02 3.73 25.44
N VAL A 273 -6.79 3.22 25.30
CA VAL A 273 -6.30 2.56 24.07
C VAL A 273 -7.16 1.35 23.72
N GLU A 274 -7.56 0.60 24.75
CA GLU A 274 -8.35 -0.62 24.69
C GLU A 274 -9.71 -0.37 24.06
N THR A 275 -10.38 0.73 24.41
CA THR A 275 -11.68 1.11 23.82
C THR A 275 -11.57 1.38 22.32
N TYR A 276 -10.44 1.89 21.83
CA TYR A 276 -10.22 2.04 20.39
C TYR A 276 -9.83 0.71 19.72
N ASP A 277 -9.23 -0.25 20.44
CA ASP A 277 -8.94 -1.60 19.95
C ASP A 277 -10.23 -2.44 19.82
N GLU A 278 -11.19 -2.25 20.73
CA GLU A 278 -12.54 -2.83 20.68
C GLU A 278 -13.39 -2.26 19.54
N LEU A 279 -13.20 -0.98 19.19
CA LEU A 279 -13.96 -0.30 18.12
C LEU A 279 -13.42 -0.57 16.71
N ARG A 280 -12.13 -0.89 16.55
CA ARG A 280 -11.54 -0.99 15.21
C ARG A 280 -11.88 -2.31 14.52
N THR A 281 -12.13 -2.23 13.22
CA THR A 281 -12.11 -3.41 12.35
C THR A 281 -10.65 -3.87 12.17
N PRO A 282 -10.33 -5.17 12.25
CA PRO A 282 -8.99 -5.64 11.89
C PRO A 282 -8.73 -5.51 10.38
N PRO A 283 -7.47 -5.26 9.96
CA PRO A 283 -7.12 -5.25 8.55
C PRO A 283 -7.28 -6.66 7.94
N ALA A 284 -7.63 -6.74 6.66
CA ALA A 284 -7.71 -8.02 5.96
C ALA A 284 -6.33 -8.68 5.87
N VAL A 285 -5.28 -7.89 5.57
CA VAL A 285 -3.90 -8.38 5.46
C VAL A 285 -2.92 -7.36 6.02
N PHE A 286 -2.02 -7.79 6.91
CA PHE A 286 -0.84 -7.03 7.31
C PHE A 286 0.30 -7.19 6.31
N PHE A 287 0.97 -6.08 6.01
CA PHE A 287 2.15 -5.98 5.16
C PHE A 287 3.38 -5.90 6.07
N ILE A 288 4.43 -6.62 5.73
CA ILE A 288 5.47 -6.93 6.71
C ILE A 288 6.53 -5.82 6.75
N HIS A 289 6.35 -4.85 7.64
CA HIS A 289 7.26 -3.71 7.79
C HIS A 289 8.71 -4.16 7.98
N GLY A 290 9.63 -3.52 7.24
CA GLY A 290 11.07 -3.81 7.22
C GLY A 290 11.49 -5.02 6.37
N ASP A 291 10.62 -6.03 6.20
CA ASP A 291 10.93 -7.27 5.47
C ASP A 291 10.35 -7.30 4.04
N LEU A 292 9.11 -6.85 3.85
CA LEU A 292 8.38 -6.93 2.57
C LEU A 292 7.97 -5.57 2.01
N ALA A 293 7.42 -4.69 2.86
CA ALA A 293 6.80 -3.43 2.47
C ALA A 293 6.80 -2.43 3.62
N ASN A 294 7.03 -1.14 3.32
CA ASN A 294 7.00 -0.05 4.28
C ASN A 294 5.90 0.97 3.95
N SER A 295 5.71 1.26 2.67
CA SER A 295 4.84 2.31 2.13
C SER A 295 4.11 1.78 0.88
N PRO A 296 3.14 0.87 1.06
CA PRO A 296 2.38 0.31 -0.06
C PRO A 296 1.55 1.39 -0.76
N GLY A 297 1.51 1.32 -2.09
CA GLY A 297 0.67 2.13 -2.96
C GLY A 297 -0.66 1.45 -3.29
N GLU A 298 -1.18 1.72 -4.48
CA GLU A 298 -2.53 1.35 -4.91
C GLU A 298 -2.76 -0.17 -5.08
N PRO A 299 -3.83 -0.74 -4.50
CA PRO A 299 -4.23 -2.11 -4.78
C PRO A 299 -5.09 -2.22 -6.04
N VAL A 300 -4.70 -3.06 -6.98
CA VAL A 300 -5.50 -3.40 -8.18
C VAL A 300 -5.85 -4.88 -8.21
N PHE A 301 -7.07 -5.23 -8.62
CA PHE A 301 -7.52 -6.61 -8.70
C PHE A 301 -7.19 -7.21 -10.08
N ASN A 302 -6.59 -8.39 -10.11
CA ASN A 302 -6.38 -9.13 -11.36
C ASN A 302 -7.68 -9.79 -11.80
N GLU A 303 -8.46 -9.03 -12.54
CA GLU A 303 -9.77 -9.40 -13.07
C GLU A 303 -9.73 -9.59 -14.60
N THR A 304 -8.54 -9.94 -15.10
CA THR A 304 -8.15 -9.90 -16.51
C THR A 304 -8.62 -11.10 -17.33
N GLY A 305 -9.34 -12.06 -16.72
CA GLY A 305 -9.78 -13.30 -17.37
C GLY A 305 -8.65 -14.30 -17.59
N GLY A 306 -7.64 -14.32 -16.72
CA GLY A 306 -6.45 -15.16 -16.82
C GLY A 306 -5.39 -14.65 -17.80
N GLN A 307 -5.52 -13.42 -18.32
CA GLN A 307 -4.51 -12.82 -19.19
C GLN A 307 -3.22 -12.47 -18.44
N PHE A 308 -3.30 -12.21 -17.12
CA PHE A 308 -2.16 -12.02 -16.22
C PHE A 308 -1.84 -13.27 -15.37
N GLY A 309 -1.84 -14.45 -16.00
CA GLY A 309 -1.35 -15.69 -15.42
C GLY A 309 -2.29 -16.35 -14.41
N PRO A 310 -1.77 -17.30 -13.59
CA PRO A 310 -2.59 -18.19 -12.75
C PRO A 310 -3.10 -17.53 -11.46
N PHE A 311 -3.32 -16.21 -11.47
CA PHE A 311 -3.57 -15.38 -10.28
C PHE A 311 -4.84 -14.52 -10.40
N GLU A 312 -5.86 -14.99 -11.14
CA GLU A 312 -7.17 -14.33 -11.21
C GLU A 312 -7.78 -14.13 -9.81
N ASP A 313 -8.53 -13.03 -9.64
CA ASP A 313 -9.14 -12.54 -8.40
C ASP A 313 -8.14 -12.28 -7.24
N GLN A 314 -6.83 -12.22 -7.52
CA GLN A 314 -5.79 -11.80 -6.56
C GLN A 314 -5.45 -10.31 -6.72
N VAL A 315 -5.10 -9.66 -5.61
CA VAL A 315 -4.74 -8.24 -5.60
C VAL A 315 -3.25 -8.08 -5.88
N PHE A 316 -2.88 -7.13 -6.73
CA PHE A 316 -1.50 -6.70 -6.94
C PHE A 316 -1.30 -5.32 -6.30
N VAL A 317 -0.20 -5.16 -5.57
CA VAL A 317 0.09 -3.95 -4.79
C VAL A 317 1.60 -3.66 -4.87
N GLY A 318 1.97 -2.42 -5.19
CA GLY A 318 3.38 -1.99 -5.16
C GLY A 318 3.81 -1.42 -3.82
N ASP A 319 5.10 -1.40 -3.52
CA ASP A 319 5.68 -0.60 -2.43
C ASP A 319 6.61 0.50 -2.93
N GLN A 320 6.43 1.70 -2.36
CA GLN A 320 7.22 2.88 -2.71
C GLN A 320 8.67 2.75 -2.20
N SER A 321 8.87 2.30 -0.97
CA SER A 321 10.19 2.33 -0.34
C SER A 321 11.03 1.10 -0.67
N ARG A 322 10.39 -0.04 -0.90
CA ARG A 322 11.04 -1.33 -1.24
C ARG A 322 11.17 -1.56 -2.74
N SER A 323 10.45 -0.79 -3.57
CA SER A 323 10.48 -0.90 -5.04
C SER A 323 10.19 -2.33 -5.52
N ASN A 324 9.20 -2.99 -4.90
CA ASN A 324 8.75 -4.32 -5.30
C ASN A 324 7.26 -4.30 -5.65
N LEU A 325 6.87 -5.25 -6.50
CA LEU A 325 5.48 -5.63 -6.70
C LEU A 325 5.17 -6.82 -5.78
N MET A 326 4.02 -6.78 -5.13
CA MET A 326 3.49 -7.81 -4.22
C MET A 326 2.15 -8.33 -4.72
N ARG A 327 1.77 -9.51 -4.23
CA ARG A 327 0.53 -10.20 -4.62
C ARG A 327 -0.21 -10.72 -3.39
N ILE A 328 -1.52 -10.55 -3.34
CA ILE A 328 -2.37 -10.89 -2.19
C ILE A 328 -3.49 -11.85 -2.60
N TYR A 329 -3.54 -13.00 -1.94
CA TYR A 329 -4.69 -13.89 -1.98
C TYR A 329 -5.65 -13.56 -0.82
N LEU A 330 -6.92 -13.32 -1.12
CA LEU A 330 -7.98 -13.05 -0.14
C LEU A 330 -8.98 -14.21 -0.02
N GLU A 331 -9.53 -14.40 1.18
CA GLU A 331 -10.68 -15.27 1.44
C GLU A 331 -11.66 -14.63 2.44
N LYS A 332 -12.96 -14.93 2.27
CA LYS A 332 -14.00 -14.58 3.23
C LYS A 332 -14.14 -15.67 4.29
N VAL A 333 -14.07 -15.29 5.57
CA VAL A 333 -14.24 -16.16 6.75
C VAL A 333 -15.18 -15.46 7.72
N GLN A 334 -16.32 -16.10 8.03
CA GLN A 334 -17.42 -15.50 8.82
C GLN A 334 -17.96 -14.17 8.24
N GLY A 335 -17.84 -13.98 6.92
CA GLY A 335 -18.26 -12.77 6.20
C GLY A 335 -17.15 -11.73 6.02
N GLU A 336 -16.16 -11.71 6.92
CA GLU A 336 -15.03 -10.78 6.86
C GLU A 336 -13.89 -11.26 5.96
N TYR A 337 -13.14 -10.29 5.44
CA TYR A 337 -11.94 -10.56 4.65
C TYR A 337 -10.72 -10.84 5.53
N GLN A 338 -9.97 -11.87 5.16
CA GLN A 338 -8.59 -12.08 5.59
C GLN A 338 -7.80 -12.78 4.47
N GLY A 339 -6.48 -12.94 4.59
CA GLY A 339 -5.71 -13.53 3.50
C GLY A 339 -4.20 -13.58 3.70
N ALA A 340 -3.50 -13.88 2.61
CA ALA A 340 -2.05 -13.99 2.56
C ALA A 340 -1.42 -13.07 1.51
N ILE A 341 -0.32 -12.40 1.89
CA ILE A 341 0.54 -11.62 1.01
C ILE A 341 1.83 -12.37 0.68
N PHE A 342 2.30 -12.19 -0.55
CA PHE A 342 3.53 -12.71 -1.12
C PHE A 342 4.30 -11.55 -1.77
N ASN A 343 5.62 -11.67 -1.84
CA ASN A 343 6.40 -10.91 -2.82
C ASN A 343 6.07 -11.41 -4.24
N PHE A 344 6.34 -10.62 -5.27
CA PHE A 344 6.12 -11.02 -6.65
C PHE A 344 7.32 -10.70 -7.54
N ILE A 345 7.70 -9.42 -7.68
CA ILE A 345 8.86 -8.98 -8.47
C ILE A 345 9.67 -7.92 -7.71
N ASP A 346 11.00 -8.09 -7.62
CA ASP A 346 11.91 -7.11 -7.03
C ASP A 346 13.36 -7.22 -7.57
N PRO A 347 14.15 -6.13 -7.60
CA PRO A 347 13.72 -4.74 -7.51
C PRO A 347 13.14 -4.26 -8.87
N MET A 348 12.20 -3.32 -8.76
CA MET A 348 11.70 -2.49 -9.86
C MET A 348 12.49 -1.17 -9.88
N GLN A 349 12.50 -0.44 -11.01
CA GLN A 349 13.45 0.68 -11.21
C GLN A 349 13.30 1.81 -10.18
N THR A 350 12.09 2.02 -9.64
CA THR A 350 11.83 2.87 -8.47
C THR A 350 10.52 2.48 -7.76
N GLY A 351 10.17 3.21 -6.70
CA GLY A 351 9.06 2.94 -5.80
C GLY A 351 7.69 2.95 -6.47
N ILE A 352 6.97 1.83 -6.46
CA ILE A 352 5.64 1.75 -7.08
C ILE A 352 4.57 2.38 -6.17
N VAL A 353 3.75 3.25 -6.74
CA VAL A 353 2.66 3.96 -6.05
C VAL A 353 1.30 3.72 -6.72
N ARG A 354 1.27 3.45 -8.04
CA ARG A 354 0.04 3.23 -8.83
C ARG A 354 0.12 1.96 -9.67
N ASN A 355 -1.02 1.30 -9.87
CA ASN A 355 -1.10 0.01 -10.55
C ASN A 355 -2.41 -0.05 -11.35
N GLN A 356 -2.35 -0.27 -12.67
CA GLN A 356 -3.53 -0.33 -13.55
C GLN A 356 -3.36 -1.42 -14.61
N PHE A 357 -4.37 -2.28 -14.79
CA PHE A 357 -4.39 -3.23 -15.91
C PHE A 357 -4.92 -2.59 -17.19
N ASP A 358 -4.33 -2.94 -18.33
CA ASP A 358 -4.95 -2.71 -19.64
C ASP A 358 -5.94 -3.84 -19.99
N LYS A 359 -6.68 -3.70 -21.10
CA LYS A 359 -7.63 -4.73 -21.57
C LYS A 359 -6.95 -6.07 -21.96
N ASN A 360 -5.65 -6.06 -22.21
CA ASN A 360 -4.84 -7.23 -22.52
C ASN A 360 -4.20 -7.86 -21.26
N GLY A 361 -4.53 -7.39 -20.05
CA GLY A 361 -3.95 -7.89 -18.81
C GLY A 361 -2.45 -7.60 -18.65
N VAL A 362 -1.93 -6.57 -19.32
CA VAL A 362 -0.65 -5.95 -19.01
C VAL A 362 -0.85 -5.04 -17.81
N LEU A 363 -0.02 -5.20 -16.78
CA LEU A 363 -0.05 -4.36 -15.59
C LEU A 363 0.89 -3.17 -15.77
N TYR A 364 0.36 -1.96 -15.85
CA TYR A 364 1.12 -0.72 -15.82
C TYR A 364 1.37 -0.32 -14.37
N VAL A 365 2.63 -0.06 -14.02
CA VAL A 365 3.07 0.34 -12.68
C VAL A 365 3.68 1.74 -12.71
N GLY A 366 3.02 2.67 -12.01
CA GLY A 366 3.41 4.07 -11.89
C GLY A 366 4.25 4.30 -10.64
N GLN A 367 5.39 4.98 -10.78
CA GLN A 367 6.46 4.96 -9.78
C GLN A 367 7.01 6.35 -9.44
N THR A 368 7.40 6.53 -8.16
CA THR A 368 8.11 7.73 -7.70
C THR A 368 8.98 7.47 -6.46
N GLY A 369 10.24 7.88 -6.55
CA GLY A 369 11.18 8.08 -5.43
C GLY A 369 11.24 9.54 -4.97
N ARG A 370 10.42 10.45 -5.53
CA ARG A 370 10.51 11.89 -5.28
C ARG A 370 10.04 12.26 -3.87
N GLY A 371 11.00 12.60 -3.02
CA GLY A 371 10.80 13.02 -1.62
C GLY A 371 10.93 11.90 -0.60
N TRP A 372 10.89 10.64 -1.03
CA TRP A 372 11.00 9.45 -0.17
C TRP A 372 11.89 8.40 -0.84
N ARG A 373 13.01 8.05 -0.21
CA ARG A 373 14.01 7.17 -0.82
C ARG A 373 13.47 5.75 -1.04
N SER A 374 13.48 5.32 -2.30
CA SER A 374 13.25 3.97 -2.81
C SER A 374 14.49 3.06 -2.71
N VAL A 375 14.31 1.75 -2.96
CA VAL A 375 15.41 0.80 -3.21
C VAL A 375 15.91 0.95 -4.65
N GLY A 376 15.00 1.05 -5.62
CA GLY A 376 15.33 1.37 -7.01
C GLY A 376 15.88 2.80 -7.15
N SER A 377 16.80 2.98 -8.10
CA SER A 377 17.60 4.19 -8.28
C SER A 377 16.84 5.39 -8.83
N GLU A 378 15.80 5.16 -9.63
CA GLU A 378 15.19 6.24 -10.41
C GLU A 378 14.32 7.17 -9.56
N ILE A 379 14.21 8.43 -9.96
CA ILE A 379 13.44 9.44 -9.20
C ILE A 379 11.94 9.29 -9.46
N PHE A 380 11.57 8.79 -10.64
CA PHE A 380 10.20 8.48 -11.08
C PHE A 380 10.25 7.49 -12.25
N GLY A 381 9.11 6.93 -12.63
CA GLY A 381 9.08 6.01 -13.76
C GLY A 381 7.69 5.43 -14.06
N LEU A 382 7.61 4.82 -15.24
CA LEU A 382 6.49 4.01 -15.70
C LEU A 382 7.08 2.71 -16.27
N GLN A 383 6.60 1.56 -15.80
CA GLN A 383 6.95 0.25 -16.36
C GLN A 383 5.67 -0.54 -16.63
N THR A 384 5.74 -1.50 -17.53
CA THR A 384 4.75 -2.57 -17.63
C THR A 384 5.31 -3.86 -17.06
N VAL A 385 4.41 -4.69 -16.55
CA VAL A 385 4.63 -6.10 -16.24
C VAL A 385 3.67 -6.90 -17.10
N ARG A 386 4.19 -7.84 -17.89
CA ARG A 386 3.40 -8.62 -18.85
C ARG A 386 3.73 -10.11 -18.73
N TRP A 387 2.70 -10.94 -18.76
CA TRP A 387 2.87 -12.40 -18.82
C TRP A 387 3.00 -12.88 -20.27
N ASP A 388 3.85 -13.87 -20.55
CA ASP A 388 4.05 -14.47 -21.89
C ASP A 388 2.89 -15.36 -22.36
N ARG A 389 1.84 -15.50 -21.55
CA ARG A 389 0.62 -16.31 -21.79
C ARG A 389 0.87 -17.80 -22.04
N ARG A 390 2.02 -18.34 -21.62
CA ARG A 390 2.45 -19.71 -21.92
C ARG A 390 3.20 -20.38 -20.76
N THR A 391 4.08 -19.64 -20.10
CA THR A 391 4.98 -20.12 -19.06
C THR A 391 4.32 -19.91 -17.70
N THR A 392 3.71 -20.95 -17.15
CA THR A 392 3.26 -20.93 -15.75
C THR A 392 4.49 -20.86 -14.84
N PRO A 393 4.60 -19.91 -13.90
CA PRO A 393 5.71 -19.86 -12.95
C PRO A 393 5.63 -20.99 -11.92
N VAL A 394 6.69 -21.24 -11.15
CA VAL A 394 6.66 -22.12 -9.97
C VAL A 394 6.47 -21.23 -8.74
N GLU A 395 5.24 -21.18 -8.23
CA GLU A 395 4.81 -20.14 -7.30
C GLU A 395 3.84 -20.64 -6.22
N MET A 396 3.81 -19.94 -5.08
CA MET A 396 2.71 -20.10 -4.12
C MET A 396 1.48 -19.38 -4.69
N HIS A 397 0.47 -20.14 -5.13
CA HIS A 397 -0.79 -19.59 -5.59
C HIS A 397 -1.58 -18.94 -4.44
N SER A 398 -1.69 -19.64 -3.30
CA SER A 398 -2.45 -19.17 -2.14
C SER A 398 -2.15 -19.97 -0.89
N ILE A 399 -2.12 -19.30 0.26
CA ILE A 399 -2.21 -19.93 1.58
C ILE A 399 -3.64 -19.73 2.07
N ARG A 400 -4.31 -20.81 2.47
CA ARG A 400 -5.73 -20.83 2.88
C ARG A 400 -5.87 -21.39 4.29
N LEU A 401 -6.75 -20.78 5.09
CA LEU A 401 -7.12 -21.31 6.39
C LEU A 401 -7.97 -22.57 6.25
N THR A 402 -7.68 -23.58 7.06
CA THR A 402 -8.52 -24.75 7.29
C THR A 402 -8.96 -24.78 8.76
N THR A 403 -9.82 -25.72 9.15
CA THR A 403 -10.29 -25.83 10.55
C THR A 403 -9.21 -26.26 11.56
N THR A 404 -8.06 -26.76 11.10
CA THR A 404 -7.01 -27.35 11.96
C THR A 404 -5.60 -26.80 11.69
N GLY A 405 -5.45 -25.89 10.73
CA GLY A 405 -4.17 -25.41 10.23
C GLY A 405 -4.34 -24.76 8.86
N PHE A 406 -3.37 -24.91 7.95
CA PHE A 406 -3.38 -24.23 6.64
C PHE A 406 -3.19 -25.20 5.46
N GLU A 407 -3.67 -24.79 4.29
CA GLU A 407 -3.36 -25.37 2.99
C GLU A 407 -2.55 -24.37 2.15
N ILE A 408 -1.38 -24.76 1.68
CA ILE A 408 -0.65 -24.05 0.63
C ILE A 408 -0.96 -24.72 -0.70
N ARG A 409 -1.49 -23.94 -1.66
CA ARG A 409 -1.62 -24.33 -3.07
C ARG A 409 -0.50 -23.70 -3.88
N PHE A 410 0.10 -24.48 -4.77
CA PHE A 410 1.11 -24.05 -5.73
C PHE A 410 0.50 -23.89 -7.14
N THR A 411 1.20 -23.18 -8.02
CA THR A 411 0.83 -23.03 -9.44
C THR A 411 1.16 -24.25 -10.31
N GLN A 412 2.04 -25.14 -9.83
CA GLN A 412 2.46 -26.37 -10.52
C GLN A 412 2.53 -27.55 -9.54
N PRO A 413 2.54 -28.81 -10.02
CA PRO A 413 2.93 -29.96 -9.22
C PRO A 413 4.36 -29.82 -8.69
N MET A 414 4.54 -30.02 -7.38
CA MET A 414 5.84 -29.90 -6.72
C MET A 414 6.52 -31.27 -6.52
N ASP A 415 7.78 -31.28 -6.10
CA ASP A 415 8.44 -32.50 -5.67
C ASP A 415 7.74 -33.08 -4.43
N GLU A 416 7.23 -34.31 -4.55
CA GLU A 416 6.43 -34.93 -3.50
C GLU A 416 7.27 -35.31 -2.27
N THR A 417 8.56 -35.55 -2.42
CA THR A 417 9.49 -35.79 -1.30
C THR A 417 9.64 -34.52 -0.48
N LEU A 418 9.88 -33.38 -1.13
CA LEU A 418 10.02 -32.08 -0.48
C LEU A 418 8.68 -31.63 0.15
N LEU A 419 7.54 -31.83 -0.51
CA LEU A 419 6.23 -31.51 0.09
C LEU A 419 5.87 -32.38 1.31
N ARG A 420 6.41 -33.60 1.42
CA ARG A 420 6.16 -34.50 2.55
C ARG A 420 7.13 -34.29 3.71
N ASP A 421 8.31 -33.74 3.47
CA ASP A 421 9.27 -33.41 4.52
C ASP A 421 8.85 -32.13 5.28
N VAL A 422 8.38 -32.33 6.52
CA VAL A 422 7.99 -31.26 7.44
C VAL A 422 9.11 -30.23 7.68
N ASN A 423 10.38 -30.61 7.53
CA ASN A 423 11.53 -29.72 7.76
C ASN A 423 11.71 -28.67 6.65
N GLN A 424 11.08 -28.87 5.47
CA GLN A 424 11.06 -27.86 4.40
C GLN A 424 10.17 -26.66 4.76
N PHE A 425 9.27 -26.80 5.74
CA PHE A 425 8.29 -25.78 6.12
C PHE A 425 8.63 -25.15 7.47
N SER A 426 9.27 -23.99 7.44
CA SER A 426 9.49 -23.19 8.65
C SER A 426 8.31 -22.24 8.86
N ILE A 427 7.57 -22.44 9.95
CA ILE A 427 6.39 -21.64 10.31
C ILE A 427 6.65 -20.89 11.62
N GLN A 428 6.24 -19.62 11.67
CA GLN A 428 6.28 -18.80 12.88
C GLN A 428 5.12 -17.79 12.86
N HIS A 429 4.66 -17.33 14.02
CA HIS A 429 3.66 -16.26 14.12
C HIS A 429 4.07 -15.14 15.08
N TRP A 430 3.43 -13.98 14.95
CA TRP A 430 3.49 -12.85 15.88
C TRP A 430 2.17 -12.07 15.84
N LYS A 431 1.97 -11.12 16.77
CA LYS A 431 0.97 -10.04 16.62
C LYS A 431 1.68 -8.71 16.35
N TYR A 432 0.95 -7.77 15.79
CA TYR A 432 1.27 -6.35 15.92
C TYR A 432 0.45 -5.78 17.10
N LEU A 433 1.07 -4.87 17.85
CA LEU A 433 0.46 -4.12 18.92
C LEU A 433 -0.31 -2.93 18.34
N TYR A 434 -1.55 -2.76 18.78
CA TYR A 434 -2.32 -1.56 18.55
C TYR A 434 -2.03 -0.55 19.68
N ARG A 435 -1.53 0.65 19.32
CA ARG A 435 -0.89 1.60 20.25
C ARG A 435 -0.66 2.97 19.59
N PRO A 436 -0.54 4.07 20.35
CA PRO A 436 -0.26 5.39 19.79
C PRO A 436 1.18 5.60 19.30
N GLU A 437 2.17 4.86 19.80
CA GLU A 437 3.55 5.06 19.36
C GLU A 437 3.80 4.53 17.95
N TYR A 438 4.83 5.06 17.29
CA TYR A 438 5.04 4.85 15.87
C TYR A 438 5.45 3.42 15.50
N GLY A 439 4.46 2.61 15.14
CA GLY A 439 4.62 1.22 14.73
C GLY A 439 4.72 0.23 15.88
N SER A 440 4.71 -1.05 15.49
CA SER A 440 4.82 -2.16 16.41
C SER A 440 6.03 -3.05 16.06
N PRO A 441 6.74 -3.58 17.07
CA PRO A 441 7.58 -4.75 16.87
C PRO A 441 6.72 -5.98 16.49
N LYS A 442 7.36 -7.06 16.06
CA LYS A 442 6.73 -8.37 15.91
C LYS A 442 6.58 -9.02 17.30
N ALA A 443 5.46 -8.74 17.98
CA ALA A 443 5.22 -9.12 19.38
C ALA A 443 4.75 -10.57 19.55
N ASP A 444 5.13 -11.19 20.68
CA ASP A 444 4.97 -12.63 20.97
C ASP A 444 5.37 -13.52 19.77
N LYS A 445 6.59 -13.33 19.28
CA LYS A 445 7.10 -14.11 18.13
C LYS A 445 7.37 -15.56 18.55
N THR A 446 6.64 -16.51 17.97
CA THR A 446 6.70 -17.94 18.32
C THR A 446 6.91 -18.79 17.07
N LYS A 447 7.78 -19.81 17.15
CA LYS A 447 7.91 -20.85 16.10
C LYS A 447 6.81 -21.89 16.25
N VAL A 448 6.34 -22.44 15.13
CA VAL A 448 5.30 -23.45 15.09
C VAL A 448 5.79 -24.66 14.30
N THR A 449 5.71 -25.85 14.88
CA THR A 449 5.97 -27.11 14.17
C THR A 449 4.69 -27.57 13.46
N PRO A 450 4.69 -27.75 12.12
CA PRO A 450 3.54 -28.33 11.43
C PRO A 450 3.35 -29.80 11.79
N ALA A 451 2.09 -30.25 11.86
CA ALA A 451 1.71 -31.65 12.08
C ALA A 451 0.84 -32.17 10.93
N ASN A 452 0.61 -33.49 10.89
CA ASN A 452 -0.35 -34.14 9.98
C ASN A 452 -0.24 -33.72 8.49
N VAL A 453 0.99 -33.57 7.99
CA VAL A 453 1.29 -33.12 6.62
C VAL A 453 0.65 -34.05 5.59
N LYS A 454 -0.19 -33.50 4.72
CA LYS A 454 -0.97 -34.19 3.68
C LYS A 454 -0.78 -33.49 2.34
N VAL A 455 -0.24 -34.22 1.37
CA VAL A 455 -0.04 -33.76 -0.01
C VAL A 455 -1.20 -34.25 -0.88
N SER A 456 -1.70 -33.40 -1.78
CA SER A 456 -2.75 -33.77 -2.73
C SER A 456 -2.23 -34.69 -3.84
N HIS A 457 -3.12 -35.48 -4.46
CA HIS A 457 -2.74 -36.45 -5.50
C HIS A 457 -2.16 -35.81 -6.77
N ASP A 458 -2.51 -34.55 -7.05
CA ASP A 458 -1.95 -33.75 -8.14
C ASP A 458 -0.56 -33.14 -7.82
N GLY A 459 -0.07 -33.28 -6.58
CA GLY A 459 1.17 -32.65 -6.10
C GLY A 459 1.12 -31.11 -6.03
N MET A 460 -0.05 -30.49 -6.21
CA MET A 460 -0.21 -29.03 -6.26
C MET A 460 -0.57 -28.40 -4.91
N ARG A 461 -0.77 -29.20 -3.86
CA ARG A 461 -1.16 -28.70 -2.53
C ARG A 461 -0.48 -29.48 -1.41
N VAL A 462 -0.20 -28.77 -0.32
CA VAL A 462 0.14 -29.35 0.98
C VAL A 462 -0.75 -28.73 2.05
N ARG A 463 -1.41 -29.57 2.85
CA ARG A 463 -2.11 -29.18 4.08
C ARG A 463 -1.34 -29.70 5.28
N PHE A 464 -1.26 -28.89 6.33
CA PHE A 464 -0.71 -29.30 7.63
C PHE A 464 -1.52 -28.65 8.76
N ASP A 465 -1.57 -29.34 9.89
CA ASP A 465 -2.22 -28.87 11.10
C ASP A 465 -1.25 -28.03 11.93
N VAL A 466 -1.74 -26.92 12.49
CA VAL A 466 -0.98 -26.02 13.38
C VAL A 466 -1.90 -25.37 14.41
N PRO A 467 -1.42 -25.02 15.62
CA PRO A 467 -2.17 -24.20 16.56
C PRO A 467 -2.61 -22.87 15.90
N LEU A 468 -3.93 -22.67 15.83
CA LEU A 468 -4.56 -21.48 15.26
C LEU A 468 -4.86 -20.46 16.36
N LEU A 469 -4.27 -19.27 16.25
CA LEU A 469 -4.45 -18.14 17.17
C LEU A 469 -4.85 -16.90 16.36
N THR A 470 -5.98 -16.29 16.71
CA THR A 470 -6.48 -15.08 16.08
C THR A 470 -5.68 -13.84 16.50
N GLY A 471 -5.75 -12.76 15.69
CA GLY A 471 -4.94 -11.56 15.88
C GLY A 471 -3.45 -11.78 15.58
N ARG A 472 -3.12 -12.75 14.71
CA ARG A 472 -1.74 -13.14 14.39
C ARG A 472 -1.46 -13.07 12.90
N VAL A 473 -0.20 -12.74 12.58
CA VAL A 473 0.38 -12.97 11.25
C VAL A 473 1.25 -14.21 11.33
N TYR A 474 0.99 -15.18 10.45
CA TYR A 474 1.77 -16.41 10.28
C TYR A 474 2.68 -16.27 9.06
N GLU A 475 3.98 -16.43 9.24
CA GLU A 475 4.99 -16.54 8.18
C GLU A 475 5.21 -18.00 7.84
N PHE A 476 5.19 -18.32 6.54
CA PHE A 476 5.47 -19.63 5.98
C PHE A 476 6.67 -19.51 5.05
N LYS A 477 7.70 -20.32 5.30
CA LYS A 477 8.92 -20.40 4.48
C LYS A 477 9.09 -21.81 3.94
N ALA A 478 9.11 -21.93 2.61
CA ALA A 478 9.35 -23.17 1.86
C ALA A 478 10.64 -23.01 1.03
N LEU A 479 11.77 -22.77 1.71
CA LEU A 479 13.05 -22.48 1.07
C LEU A 479 13.62 -23.74 0.39
N GLY A 480 14.12 -23.62 -0.84
CA GLY A 480 14.65 -24.76 -1.60
C GLY A 480 13.58 -25.70 -2.19
N MET A 481 12.30 -25.36 -2.04
CA MET A 481 11.18 -26.10 -2.62
C MET A 481 11.22 -26.04 -4.16
N LYS A 482 11.01 -27.18 -4.83
CA LYS A 482 11.08 -27.32 -6.28
C LYS A 482 9.81 -27.90 -6.88
N SER A 483 9.53 -27.54 -8.14
CA SER A 483 8.52 -28.21 -8.96
C SER A 483 8.91 -29.67 -9.23
N LYS A 484 7.94 -30.50 -9.62
CA LYS A 484 8.19 -31.86 -10.13
C LYS A 484 9.07 -31.91 -11.39
N SER A 485 9.19 -30.77 -12.09
CA SER A 485 10.08 -30.54 -13.24
C SER A 485 11.46 -29.97 -12.84
N GLY A 486 11.74 -29.77 -11.54
CA GLY A 486 13.03 -29.33 -11.00
C GLY A 486 13.24 -27.81 -10.88
N GLY A 487 12.29 -27.00 -11.37
CA GLY A 487 12.33 -25.54 -11.28
C GLY A 487 12.07 -25.02 -9.86
N ASP A 488 12.79 -23.98 -9.47
CA ASP A 488 12.73 -23.42 -8.12
C ASP A 488 11.48 -22.57 -7.86
N LEU A 489 10.94 -22.64 -6.64
CA LEU A 489 9.86 -21.78 -6.15
C LEU A 489 10.34 -20.33 -6.06
N THR A 490 9.86 -19.45 -6.96
CA THR A 490 10.39 -18.08 -7.13
C THR A 490 10.19 -17.22 -5.88
N ASN A 491 8.98 -17.18 -5.31
CA ASN A 491 8.72 -16.46 -4.05
C ASN A 491 8.42 -17.49 -2.92
N PRO A 492 9.45 -18.01 -2.22
CA PRO A 492 9.31 -19.11 -1.25
C PRO A 492 8.81 -18.68 0.13
N ILE A 493 8.26 -17.47 0.27
CA ILE A 493 7.79 -16.89 1.52
C ILE A 493 6.41 -16.25 1.32
N GLY A 494 5.47 -16.60 2.20
CA GLY A 494 4.15 -15.95 2.27
C GLY A 494 3.75 -15.68 3.71
N TRP A 495 2.89 -14.69 3.92
CA TRP A 495 2.42 -14.27 5.24
C TRP A 495 0.90 -14.18 5.30
N TYR A 496 0.27 -15.01 6.13
CA TYR A 496 -1.18 -15.07 6.33
C TYR A 496 -1.61 -14.26 7.56
N THR A 497 -2.64 -13.42 7.43
CA THR A 497 -3.27 -12.69 8.55
C THR A 497 -4.49 -13.45 9.04
N LEU A 498 -4.44 -13.94 10.29
CA LEU A 498 -5.51 -14.73 10.91
C LEU A 498 -6.34 -13.88 11.87
N ASN A 499 -7.51 -13.41 11.43
CA ASN A 499 -8.46 -12.66 12.24
C ASN A 499 -9.55 -13.56 12.82
N TYR A 500 -10.12 -14.43 11.98
CA TYR A 500 -11.27 -15.29 12.28
C TYR A 500 -10.95 -16.75 11.97
N LEU A 501 -11.46 -17.66 12.80
CA LEU A 501 -11.35 -19.10 12.57
C LEU A 501 -12.45 -19.56 11.60
N ARG A 502 -12.14 -20.57 10.77
CA ARG A 502 -13.21 -21.36 10.12
C ARG A 502 -13.93 -22.16 11.20
N LEU A 503 -15.26 -21.99 11.28
CA LEU A 503 -16.11 -22.90 12.04
C LEU A 503 -15.94 -24.31 11.47
N ASN A 504 -15.99 -25.33 12.33
CA ASN A 504 -16.18 -26.69 11.85
C ASN A 504 -17.57 -26.82 11.22
N ASP A 505 -17.69 -27.60 10.14
CA ASP A 505 -18.99 -28.03 9.61
C ASP A 505 -19.63 -29.06 10.56
N THR A 506 -20.09 -28.59 11.72
CA THR A 506 -21.04 -29.31 12.57
C THR A 506 -22.44 -29.12 11.98
N ARG A 507 -22.75 -29.94 10.98
CA ARG A 507 -24.11 -30.24 10.51
C ARG A 507 -24.58 -31.57 11.11
#